data_AF-A0A9E5BN67-F1
#
_entry.id   AF-A0A9E5BN67-F1
#
_cell.length_a   1.000
_cell.length_b   1.000
_cell.length_c   1.000
_cell.angle_alpha   90.00
_cell.angle_beta   90.00
_cell.angle_gamma   90.00
#
_symmetry.space_group_name_H-M   'P 1'
#
loop_
_entity.id
_entity.type
_entity.pdbx_description
1 polymer ?
#
loop_
_entity_poly.entity_id
_entity_poly.type
_entity_poly.pdbx_seq_one_letter_code
_entity_poly.pdbx_strand_id
1 'polypeptide(L)'
;MKTLRVSIGLVISFLVLLPVTSFAQLKPHDASTAAMVELCKSRNDIDAQNFCFGFGEGVYQAYLASRPVGSKPSICFAANNHTREQILDDFLKWNQQNSQFNPEQAAKTLIRFFKQRYPCK
;
A
#
# COMPACT_ATOMS: atom_id res chain seq x y z
N MET A 1 -31.87 -16.26 -55.74
CA MET A 1 -31.34 -16.87 -54.48
C MET A 1 -29.85 -16.59 -54.19
N LYS A 2 -29.11 -15.81 -55.00
CA LYS A 2 -27.72 -15.40 -54.67
C LYS A 2 -27.61 -14.00 -54.05
N THR A 3 -28.57 -13.12 -54.31
CA THR A 3 -28.61 -11.73 -53.80
C THR A 3 -28.97 -11.63 -52.31
N LEU A 4 -29.74 -12.58 -51.77
CA LEU A 4 -30.15 -12.58 -50.35
C LEU A 4 -28.99 -12.91 -49.38
N ARG A 5 -27.95 -13.62 -49.85
CA ARG A 5 -26.78 -13.99 -49.02
C ARG A 5 -25.80 -12.84 -48.84
N VAL A 6 -25.74 -11.91 -49.79
CA VAL A 6 -24.80 -10.77 -49.75
C VAL A 6 -25.28 -9.70 -48.76
N SER A 7 -26.59 -9.52 -48.61
CA SER A 7 -27.18 -8.56 -47.67
C SER A 7 -27.00 -8.95 -46.20
N ILE A 8 -26.90 -10.25 -45.88
CA ILE A 8 -26.72 -10.73 -44.50
C ILE A 8 -25.27 -10.52 -44.03
N GLY A 9 -24.29 -10.60 -44.94
CA GLY A 9 -22.88 -10.37 -44.61
C GLY A 9 -22.55 -8.92 -44.26
N LEU A 10 -23.26 -7.96 -44.85
CA LEU A 10 -22.96 -6.54 -44.66
C LEU A 10 -23.50 -5.96 -43.33
N VAL A 11 -24.59 -6.53 -42.78
CA VAL A 11 -25.22 -6.02 -41.54
C VAL A 11 -24.44 -6.45 -40.28
N ILE A 12 -23.70 -7.56 -40.36
CA ILE A 12 -22.93 -8.08 -39.21
C ILE A 12 -21.63 -7.28 -38.97
N SER A 13 -21.14 -6.53 -39.96
CA SER A 13 -19.86 -5.81 -39.83
C SER A 13 -19.95 -4.48 -39.09
N PHE A 14 -21.15 -3.95 -38.79
CA PHE A 14 -21.31 -2.61 -38.21
C PHE A 14 -21.61 -2.57 -36.70
N LEU A 15 -21.73 -3.73 -36.03
CA LEU A 15 -22.21 -3.79 -34.64
C LEU A 15 -21.14 -3.94 -33.56
N VAL A 16 -19.85 -3.73 -33.86
CA VAL A 16 -18.76 -3.96 -32.88
C VAL A 16 -17.81 -2.76 -32.78
N LEU A 17 -18.36 -1.59 -32.44
CA LEU A 17 -17.58 -0.43 -31.98
C LEU A 17 -18.25 0.19 -30.74
N LEU A 18 -18.54 -0.63 -29.72
CA LEU A 18 -18.78 -0.10 -28.38
C LEU A 18 -17.43 0.29 -27.79
N PRO A 19 -17.16 1.58 -27.49
CA PRO A 19 -15.97 1.94 -26.75
C PRO A 19 -16.07 1.29 -25.37
N VAL A 20 -15.20 0.32 -25.10
CA VAL A 20 -14.91 -0.16 -23.75
C VAL A 20 -14.28 0.99 -22.99
N THR A 21 -15.13 1.83 -22.40
CA THR A 21 -14.70 2.82 -21.40
C THR A 21 -14.35 2.03 -20.15
N SER A 22 -13.07 1.78 -19.95
CA SER A 22 -12.57 1.27 -18.67
C SER A 22 -12.72 2.39 -17.64
N PHE A 23 -13.84 2.38 -16.91
CA PHE A 23 -13.95 3.21 -15.71
C PHE A 23 -13.01 2.58 -14.67
N ALA A 24 -12.00 3.33 -14.24
CA ALA A 24 -11.21 2.94 -13.09
C ALA A 24 -12.16 2.74 -11.90
N GLN A 25 -12.35 1.49 -11.47
CA GLN A 25 -13.12 1.20 -10.26
C GLN A 25 -12.36 1.81 -9.09
N LEU A 26 -12.90 2.90 -8.53
CA LEU A 26 -12.39 3.48 -7.30
C LEU A 26 -12.53 2.43 -6.20
N LYS A 27 -11.41 1.83 -5.79
CA LYS A 27 -11.39 1.01 -4.59
C LYS A 27 -11.71 1.93 -3.39
N PRO A 28 -12.53 1.46 -2.43
CA PRO A 28 -12.74 2.19 -1.19
C PRO A 28 -11.40 2.57 -0.56
N HIS A 29 -11.34 3.75 0.06
CA HIS A 29 -10.17 4.14 0.83
C HIS A 29 -9.97 3.17 2.00
N ASP A 30 -8.97 2.30 1.88
CA ASP A 30 -8.60 1.34 2.92
C ASP A 30 -7.21 1.67 3.45
N ALA A 31 -7.18 2.42 4.55
CA ALA A 31 -5.96 2.77 5.28
C ALA A 31 -5.63 1.77 6.40
N SER A 32 -6.23 0.57 6.37
CA SER A 32 -5.98 -0.45 7.38
C SER A 32 -4.57 -1.03 7.31
N THR A 33 -4.09 -1.57 8.41
CA THR A 33 -2.87 -2.37 8.46
C THR A 33 -2.96 -3.57 7.51
N ALA A 34 -4.13 -4.23 7.41
CA ALA A 34 -4.33 -5.35 6.49
C ALA A 34 -4.04 -4.96 5.04
N ALA A 35 -4.60 -3.83 4.58
CA ALA A 35 -4.38 -3.32 3.23
C ALA A 35 -2.92 -2.96 2.97
N MET A 36 -2.26 -2.28 3.91
CA MET A 36 -0.84 -1.97 3.80
C MET A 36 0.00 -3.25 3.72
N VAL A 37 -0.24 -4.21 4.60
CA VAL A 37 0.50 -5.48 4.64
C VAL A 37 0.33 -6.24 3.33
N GLU A 38 -0.88 -6.27 2.77
CA GLU A 38 -1.12 -6.95 1.51
C GLU A 38 -0.39 -6.27 0.34
N LEU A 39 -0.47 -4.93 0.25
CA LEU A 39 0.25 -4.17 -0.75
C LEU A 39 1.76 -4.37 -0.64
N CYS A 40 2.30 -4.29 0.58
CA CYS A 40 3.74 -4.28 0.78
C CYS A 40 4.40 -5.62 0.55
N LYS A 41 3.69 -6.77 0.60
CA LYS A 41 4.27 -8.09 0.31
C LYS A 41 4.76 -8.24 -1.13
N SER A 42 4.24 -7.45 -2.07
CA SER A 42 4.60 -7.49 -3.48
C SER A 42 5.98 -6.88 -3.75
N ARG A 43 7.05 -7.66 -3.51
CA ARG A 43 8.45 -7.21 -3.65
C ARG A 43 8.86 -6.81 -5.06
N ASN A 44 8.20 -7.38 -6.07
CA ASN A 44 8.49 -7.10 -7.48
C ASN A 44 7.69 -5.91 -8.04
N ASP A 45 6.78 -5.35 -7.26
CA ASP A 45 5.98 -4.17 -7.63
C ASP A 45 6.68 -2.92 -7.09
N ILE A 46 7.35 -2.19 -7.98
CA ILE A 46 8.15 -1.00 -7.65
C ILE A 46 7.26 0.10 -7.06
N ASP A 47 6.03 0.26 -7.57
CA ASP A 47 5.10 1.28 -7.09
C ASP A 47 4.61 0.95 -5.69
N ALA A 48 4.30 -0.33 -5.43
CA ALA A 48 3.97 -0.81 -4.09
C ALA A 48 5.15 -0.60 -3.12
N GLN A 49 6.38 -0.95 -3.51
CA GLN A 49 7.55 -0.75 -2.65
C GLN A 49 7.78 0.74 -2.35
N ASN A 50 7.72 1.61 -3.36
CA ASN A 50 7.87 3.05 -3.17
C ASN A 50 6.78 3.62 -2.25
N PHE A 51 5.52 3.17 -2.40
CA PHE A 51 4.46 3.53 -1.48
C PHE A 51 4.77 3.10 -0.05
N CYS A 52 5.19 1.86 0.16
CA CYS A 52 5.47 1.32 1.49
C CYS A 52 6.62 2.04 2.20
N PHE A 53 7.69 2.36 1.47
CA PHE A 53 8.80 3.13 1.99
C PHE A 53 8.39 4.58 2.31
N GLY A 54 7.72 5.25 1.37
CA GLY A 54 7.28 6.63 1.54
C GLY A 54 6.26 6.79 2.66
N PHE A 55 5.31 5.86 2.78
CA PHE A 55 4.31 5.86 3.84
C PHE A 55 4.97 5.63 5.21
N GLY A 56 5.88 4.67 5.32
CA GLY A 56 6.63 4.42 6.56
C GLY A 56 7.44 5.64 7.01
N GLU A 57 8.18 6.27 6.10
CA GLU A 57 8.94 7.50 6.35
C GLU A 57 8.00 8.65 6.76
N GLY A 58 6.89 8.84 6.05
CA GLY A 58 5.90 9.87 6.36
C GLY A 58 5.29 9.69 7.76
N VAL A 59 4.99 8.45 8.16
CA VAL A 59 4.50 8.15 9.51
C VAL A 59 5.55 8.48 10.58
N TYR A 60 6.83 8.17 10.33
CA TYR A 60 7.90 8.52 11.24
C TYR A 60 8.12 10.03 11.35
N GLN A 61 8.11 10.76 10.23
CA GLN A 61 8.23 12.21 10.24
C GLN A 61 7.04 12.88 10.93
N ALA A 62 5.82 12.39 10.71
CA ALA A 62 4.64 12.88 11.43
C ALA A 62 4.74 12.64 12.94
N TYR A 63 5.29 11.49 13.35
CA TYR A 63 5.61 11.25 14.76
C TYR A 63 6.62 12.28 15.27
N LEU A 64 7.71 12.55 14.56
CA LEU A 64 8.71 13.53 14.99
C LEU A 64 8.13 14.95 15.11
N ALA A 65 7.29 15.36 14.15
CA ALA A 65 6.65 16.66 14.09
C ALA A 65 5.56 16.88 15.15
N SER A 66 4.88 15.81 15.59
CA SER A 66 3.82 15.87 16.60
C SER A 66 4.32 15.80 18.05
N ARG A 67 5.64 15.65 18.26
CA ARG A 67 6.19 15.57 19.62
C ARG A 67 6.12 16.92 20.33
N PRO A 68 5.90 16.93 21.66
CA PRO A 68 6.07 18.14 22.46
C PRO A 68 7.48 18.73 22.29
N VAL A 69 7.55 20.05 22.15
CA VAL A 69 8.82 20.78 22.06
C VAL A 69 9.69 20.46 23.27
N GLY A 70 10.97 20.13 23.03
CA GLY A 70 11.94 19.79 24.08
C GLY A 70 11.85 18.35 24.61
N SER A 71 10.86 17.55 24.18
CA SER A 71 10.80 16.13 24.55
C SER A 71 11.87 15.30 23.83
N LYS A 72 12.37 14.25 24.50
CA LYS A 72 13.22 13.23 23.84
C LYS A 72 12.35 12.30 22.99
N PRO A 73 12.83 11.84 21.82
CA PRO A 73 12.09 10.85 21.04
C PRO A 73 12.08 9.51 21.79
N SER A 74 10.99 8.75 21.65
CA SER A 74 10.89 7.35 22.06
C SER A 74 11.28 6.35 20.95
N ILE A 75 11.32 6.79 19.68
CA ILE A 75 11.68 5.98 18.50
C ILE A 75 12.99 6.52 17.92
N CYS A 76 13.98 5.65 17.71
CA CYS A 76 15.32 5.99 17.22
C CYS A 76 15.81 5.00 16.16
N PHE A 77 15.69 5.35 14.87
CA PHE A 77 16.21 4.51 13.78
C PHE A 77 17.74 4.57 13.61
N ALA A 78 18.34 5.74 13.84
CA ALA A 78 19.77 5.99 13.60
C ALA A 78 20.71 5.05 14.38
N ALA A 79 20.25 4.50 15.50
CA ALA A 79 21.04 3.56 16.29
C ALA A 79 21.15 2.15 15.68
N ASN A 80 20.28 1.81 14.72
CA ASN A 80 20.09 0.43 14.28
C ASN A 80 20.75 0.11 12.94
N ASN A 81 21.26 1.09 12.18
CA ASN A 81 21.87 0.91 10.84
C ASN A 81 21.02 0.10 9.84
N HIS A 82 19.70 -0.01 10.06
CA HIS A 82 18.81 -0.74 9.17
C HIS A 82 18.47 0.10 7.94
N THR A 83 18.40 -0.54 6.77
CA THR A 83 17.85 0.06 5.55
C THR A 83 16.32 0.09 5.61
N ARG A 84 15.68 0.91 4.75
CA ARG A 84 14.22 0.97 4.63
C ARG A 84 13.60 -0.38 4.23
N GLU A 85 14.33 -1.16 3.43
CA GLU A 85 13.95 -2.53 3.03
C GLU A 85 13.94 -3.45 4.25
N GLN A 86 14.98 -3.41 5.09
CA GLN A 86 15.05 -4.20 6.31
C GLN A 86 13.96 -3.81 7.32
N ILE A 87 13.64 -2.51 7.44
CA ILE A 87 12.55 -2.05 8.31
C ILE A 87 11.20 -2.57 7.80
N LEU A 88 10.97 -2.56 6.49
CA LEU A 88 9.75 -3.09 5.89
C LEU A 88 9.63 -4.62 6.08
N ASP A 89 10.73 -5.36 5.91
CA ASP A 89 10.79 -6.80 6.19
C ASP A 89 10.49 -7.09 7.66
N ASP A 90 11.13 -6.36 8.58
CA ASP A 90 10.90 -6.47 10.02
C ASP A 90 9.43 -6.20 10.37
N PHE A 91 8.81 -5.17 9.77
CA PHE A 91 7.40 -4.84 9.98
C PHE A 91 6.48 -5.97 9.52
N LEU A 92 6.70 -6.50 8.33
CA LEU A 92 5.85 -7.57 7.78
C LEU A 92 5.97 -8.86 8.59
N LYS A 93 7.18 -9.20 9.06
CA LYS A 93 7.41 -10.31 9.99
C LYS A 93 6.75 -10.07 11.35
N TRP A 94 6.90 -8.87 11.92
CA TRP A 94 6.26 -8.50 13.17
C TRP A 94 4.73 -8.59 13.08
N ASN A 95 4.14 -8.15 11.96
CA ASN A 95 2.70 -8.17 11.76
C ASN A 95 2.12 -9.59 11.71
N GLN A 96 2.87 -10.58 11.22
CA GLN A 96 2.43 -12.00 11.26
C GLN A 96 2.16 -12.46 12.70
N GLN A 97 2.93 -11.96 13.67
CA GLN A 97 2.79 -12.25 15.10
C GLN A 97 1.83 -11.30 15.82
N ASN A 98 1.39 -10.23 15.13
CA ASN A 98 0.60 -9.13 15.69
C ASN A 98 -0.63 -8.82 14.83
N SER A 99 -1.20 -9.85 14.19
CA SER A 99 -2.29 -9.74 13.21
C SER A 99 -3.60 -9.20 13.81
N GLN A 100 -3.74 -9.18 15.14
CA GLN A 100 -4.85 -8.53 15.83
C GLN A 100 -4.94 -7.02 15.54
N PHE A 101 -3.87 -6.38 15.06
CA PHE A 101 -3.86 -4.97 14.67
C PHE A 101 -4.22 -4.72 13.20
N ASN A 102 -4.44 -5.77 12.41
CA ASN A 102 -4.81 -5.67 11.00
C ASN A 102 -6.02 -4.73 10.73
N PRO A 103 -7.07 -4.70 11.57
CA PRO A 103 -8.19 -3.77 11.37
C PRO A 103 -7.89 -2.32 11.74
N GLU A 104 -6.76 -2.03 12.41
CA GLU A 104 -6.40 -0.66 12.79
C GLU A 104 -5.85 0.13 11.60
N GLN A 105 -5.77 1.46 11.75
CA GLN A 105 -5.07 2.31 10.77
C GLN A 105 -3.58 1.93 10.69
N ALA A 106 -3.05 1.80 9.48
CA ALA A 106 -1.67 1.43 9.22
C ALA A 106 -0.65 2.31 9.96
N ALA A 107 -0.87 3.64 9.96
CA ALA A 107 -0.02 4.58 10.67
C ALA A 107 0.07 4.31 12.18
N LYS A 108 -1.07 4.00 12.84
CA LYS A 108 -1.11 3.67 14.27
C LYS A 108 -0.29 2.41 14.55
N THR A 109 -0.45 1.38 13.73
CA THR A 109 0.26 0.11 13.89
C THR A 109 1.76 0.26 13.63
N LEU A 110 2.16 1.07 12.63
CA LEU A 110 3.57 1.38 12.39
C LEU A 110 4.22 2.09 13.58
N ILE A 111 3.56 3.07 14.19
CA ILE A 111 4.10 3.72 15.41
C ILE A 111 4.25 2.70 16.55
N ARG A 112 3.30 1.77 16.71
CA ARG A 112 3.41 0.69 17.70
C ARG A 112 4.63 -0.20 17.41
N PHE A 113 4.79 -0.65 16.17
CA PHE A 113 5.94 -1.44 15.73
C PHE A 113 7.25 -0.69 15.97
N PHE A 114 7.34 0.59 15.56
CA PHE A 114 8.55 1.39 15.70
C PHE A 114 8.98 1.56 17.17
N LYS A 115 8.02 1.81 18.07
CA LYS A 115 8.30 1.91 19.51
C LYS A 115 8.84 0.60 20.11
N GLN A 116 8.34 -0.54 19.64
CA GLN A 116 8.78 -1.85 20.14
C GLN A 116 10.14 -2.26 19.56
N ARG A 117 10.35 -2.02 18.27
CA ARG A 117 11.50 -2.56 17.54
C ARG A 117 12.71 -1.63 17.53
N TYR A 118 12.48 -0.31 17.64
CA TYR A 118 13.52 0.72 17.56
C TYR A 118 13.40 1.74 18.71
N PRO A 119 13.38 1.30 19.99
CA PRO A 119 13.35 2.21 21.12
C PRO A 119 14.65 3.03 21.20
N CYS A 120 14.53 4.29 21.62
CA CYS A 120 15.70 5.05 22.07
C CYS A 120 16.23 4.46 23.39
N LYS A 121 17.55 4.32 23.51
CA LYS A 121 18.21 3.92 24.77
C LYS A 121 18.51 5.13 25.64
#